data_AF-A0A6P5Z331-F1
#
_entry.id   AF-A0A6P5Z331-F1
#
_cell.length_a   1.000
_cell.length_b   1.000
_cell.length_c   1.000
_cell.angle_alpha   90.00
_cell.angle_beta   90.00
_cell.angle_gamma   90.00
#
_symmetry.space_group_name_H-M   'P 1'
#
loop_
_entity.id
_entity.type
_entity.pdbx_description
1 polymer ?
#
loop_
_entity_poly.entity_id
_entity_poly.type
_entity_poly.pdbx_seq_one_letter_code
_entity_poly.pdbx_strand_id
1 'polypeptide(L)'
;MENQGHGSLGKFKPFFAALFLQAGFAGMDILSKAALNQGMSNYALVVYRHAIATVIMAPFAAILDKKVRPKMTMPIFIKIMVLSLLEPVIDQNLYYVGMKYTTATFAAAMYNILPAITFIMAWILRLEKVNVRSIRSHGKVIGTLATVAGAMVMTLMKGPVLELFWTKGRINHHAAAKNGTDFHDTIKGGLMITVGCFSYACFVILQAVTLEAYPAELSLTVWICLLGTFEGTIAALIMEKGNGAIWAIKWDTKLLTAAYSGIVCSGLAYYMQGVIMKDRGPVFVTAFSPLCMVIVAIVASFILAEQMYLGRVIGAIIIIVGLYFVLWGKGKDYKSPPPLMEQQIEPDKTGRANNENDSSDHQAITIDAASRETSIGDEKEQEKSNSISV
;
A
#
# COMPACT_ATOMS: atom_id res chain seq x y z
N MET A 1 7.40 -28.23 -10.29
CA MET A 1 6.24 -28.31 -11.19
C MET A 1 4.98 -28.28 -10.34
N GLU A 2 4.31 -27.13 -10.28
CA GLU A 2 2.88 -26.98 -9.97
C GLU A 2 2.51 -25.58 -10.50
N ASN A 3 2.52 -25.45 -11.82
CA ASN A 3 1.41 -25.63 -12.75
C ASN A 3 0.42 -24.47 -12.72
N GLN A 4 0.19 -23.95 -13.91
CA GLN A 4 -0.45 -22.70 -14.24
C GLN A 4 -1.92 -22.71 -13.80
N GLY A 5 -2.27 -21.81 -12.89
CA GLY A 5 -3.64 -21.60 -12.42
C GLY A 5 -3.91 -20.15 -12.05
N HIS A 6 -3.35 -19.17 -12.77
CA HIS A 6 -3.75 -17.77 -12.60
C HIS A 6 -5.07 -17.51 -13.36
N GLY A 7 -6.15 -18.13 -12.86
CA GLY A 7 -7.50 -17.76 -13.22
C GLY A 7 -7.78 -16.29 -12.88
N SER A 8 -8.86 -15.73 -13.46
CA SER A 8 -9.30 -14.35 -13.28
C SER A 8 -9.22 -13.83 -11.82
N LEU A 9 -9.47 -14.70 -10.83
CA LEU A 9 -9.36 -14.40 -9.40
C LEU A 9 -7.98 -13.92 -8.94
N GLY A 10 -6.88 -14.45 -9.47
CA GLY A 10 -5.53 -14.04 -9.08
C GLY A 10 -5.25 -12.56 -9.41
N LYS A 11 -5.89 -12.03 -10.47
CA LYS A 11 -5.75 -10.63 -10.90
C LYS A 11 -6.44 -9.65 -9.94
N PHE A 12 -7.53 -10.08 -9.30
CA PHE A 12 -8.31 -9.25 -8.38
C PHE A 12 -7.83 -9.32 -6.93
N LYS A 13 -6.98 -10.29 -6.57
CA LYS A 13 -6.45 -10.49 -5.21
C LYS A 13 -5.87 -9.20 -4.58
N PRO A 14 -5.03 -8.39 -5.25
CA PRO A 14 -4.51 -7.15 -4.67
C PRO A 14 -5.59 -6.08 -4.42
N PHE A 15 -6.69 -6.09 -5.19
CA PHE A 15 -7.80 -5.15 -5.00
C PHE A 15 -8.65 -5.53 -3.80
N PHE A 16 -8.99 -6.82 -3.65
CA PHE A 16 -9.69 -7.31 -2.46
C PHE A 16 -8.84 -7.14 -1.20
N ALA A 17 -7.52 -7.34 -1.31
CA ALA A 17 -6.60 -7.05 -0.23
C ALA A 17 -6.63 -5.55 0.14
N ALA A 18 -6.54 -4.65 -0.85
CA ALA A 18 -6.64 -3.22 -0.61
C ALA A 18 -7.99 -2.81 0.02
N LEU A 19 -9.11 -3.35 -0.48
CA LEU A 19 -10.46 -3.14 0.09
C LEU A 19 -10.51 -3.56 1.56
N PHE A 20 -9.97 -4.73 1.90
CA PHE A 20 -9.89 -5.21 3.27
C PHE A 20 -9.04 -4.29 4.15
N LEU A 21 -7.90 -3.81 3.65
CA LEU A 21 -7.05 -2.84 4.36
C LEU A 21 -7.81 -1.56 4.70
N GLN A 22 -8.52 -0.98 3.73
CA GLN A 22 -9.27 0.26 3.96
C GLN A 22 -10.43 0.07 4.95
N ALA A 23 -11.14 -1.05 4.89
CA ALA A 23 -12.16 -1.38 5.88
C ALA A 23 -11.56 -1.58 7.28
N GLY A 24 -10.40 -2.25 7.35
CA GLY A 24 -9.62 -2.43 8.58
C GLY A 24 -9.26 -1.09 9.22
N PHE A 25 -8.64 -0.19 8.44
CA PHE A 25 -8.27 1.15 8.89
C PHE A 25 -9.48 2.00 9.30
N ALA A 26 -10.59 1.90 8.57
CA ALA A 26 -11.82 2.59 8.95
C ALA A 26 -12.31 2.16 10.33
N GLY A 27 -12.34 0.85 10.62
CA GLY A 27 -12.69 0.34 11.95
C GLY A 27 -11.75 0.85 13.05
N MET A 28 -10.45 0.97 12.73
CA MET A 28 -9.45 1.51 13.65
C MET A 28 -9.70 3.00 13.93
N ASP A 29 -10.03 3.82 12.92
CA ASP A 29 -10.28 5.25 13.15
C ASP A 29 -11.42 5.49 14.14
N ILE A 30 -12.49 4.71 14.02
CA ILE A 30 -13.66 4.77 14.91
C ILE A 30 -13.29 4.32 16.33
N LEU A 31 -12.64 3.17 16.46
CA LEU A 31 -12.24 2.59 17.76
C LEU A 31 -11.19 3.46 18.45
N SER A 32 -10.22 3.98 17.70
CA SER A 32 -9.20 4.90 18.20
C SER A 32 -9.83 6.21 18.64
N LYS A 33 -10.68 6.84 17.83
CA LYS A 33 -11.35 8.07 18.26
C LYS A 33 -12.17 7.87 19.53
N ALA A 34 -12.90 6.76 19.64
CA ALA A 34 -13.64 6.41 20.85
C ALA A 34 -12.73 6.25 22.08
N ALA A 35 -11.63 5.49 21.97
CA ALA A 35 -10.68 5.28 23.05
C ALA A 35 -9.95 6.57 23.46
N LEU A 36 -9.56 7.41 22.49
CA LEU A 36 -8.89 8.69 22.72
C LEU A 36 -9.83 9.68 23.42
N ASN A 37 -11.12 9.71 23.05
CA ASN A 37 -12.14 10.52 23.73
C ASN A 37 -12.38 10.06 25.19
N GLN A 38 -12.15 8.77 25.50
CA GLN A 38 -12.17 8.22 26.87
C GLN A 38 -10.84 8.44 27.62
N GLY A 39 -9.95 9.29 27.10
CA GLY A 39 -8.69 9.67 27.75
C GLY A 39 -7.56 8.65 27.59
N MET A 40 -7.60 7.76 26.60
CA MET A 40 -6.44 6.92 26.29
C MET A 40 -5.26 7.77 25.79
N SER A 41 -4.05 7.51 26.28
CA SER A 41 -2.85 8.09 25.69
C SER A 41 -2.64 7.49 24.29
N ASN A 42 -2.38 8.37 23.31
CA ASN A 42 -2.05 7.92 21.95
C ASN A 42 -0.71 7.17 21.93
N TYR A 43 0.25 7.58 22.75
CA TYR A 43 1.56 6.92 22.83
C TYR A 43 1.42 5.49 23.36
N ALA A 44 0.66 5.31 24.44
CA ALA A 44 0.37 3.97 24.97
C ALA A 44 -0.38 3.11 23.93
N LEU A 45 -1.39 3.67 23.25
CA LEU A 45 -2.14 2.95 22.21
C LEU A 45 -1.22 2.43 21.09
N VAL A 46 -0.33 3.27 20.57
CA VAL A 46 0.65 2.90 19.54
C VAL A 46 1.56 1.76 20.03
N VAL A 47 2.10 1.87 21.25
CA VAL A 47 2.96 0.83 21.81
C VAL A 47 2.23 -0.50 21.95
N TYR A 48 1.02 -0.52 22.54
CA TYR A 48 0.25 -1.75 22.67
C TYR A 48 -0.14 -2.35 21.33
N ARG A 49 -0.55 -1.52 20.38
CA ARG A 49 -0.88 -1.93 19.01
C ARG A 49 0.27 -2.72 18.38
N HIS A 50 1.49 -2.18 18.44
CA HIS A 50 2.66 -2.82 17.84
C HIS A 50 3.18 -4.01 18.64
N ALA A 51 3.08 -3.99 19.97
CA ALA A 51 3.44 -5.12 20.81
C ALA A 51 2.55 -6.34 20.50
N ILE A 52 1.24 -6.12 20.41
CA ILE A 52 0.26 -7.15 20.06
C ILE A 52 0.53 -7.69 18.66
N ALA A 53 0.75 -6.80 17.67
CA ALA A 53 1.09 -7.20 16.31
C ALA A 53 2.36 -8.08 16.28
N THR A 54 3.39 -7.70 17.03
CA THR A 54 4.65 -8.45 17.11
C THR A 54 4.43 -9.85 17.66
N VAL A 55 3.75 -9.97 18.81
CA VAL A 55 3.48 -11.26 19.46
C VAL A 55 2.68 -12.19 18.55
N ILE A 56 1.69 -11.65 17.83
CA ILE A 56 0.80 -12.45 17.00
C ILE A 56 1.47 -12.83 15.68
N MET A 57 2.23 -11.93 15.05
CA MET A 57 2.85 -12.18 13.74
C MET A 57 4.17 -12.95 13.83
N ALA A 58 4.90 -12.85 14.94
CA ALA A 58 6.18 -13.53 15.15
C ALA A 58 6.17 -15.05 14.88
N PRO A 59 5.21 -15.85 15.41
CA PRO A 59 5.18 -17.29 15.14
C PRO A 59 4.96 -17.59 13.65
N PHE A 60 4.08 -16.86 12.97
CA PHE A 60 3.84 -17.03 11.54
C PHE A 60 5.09 -16.68 10.73
N ALA A 61 5.77 -15.58 11.05
CA ALA A 61 7.02 -15.20 10.39
C ALA A 61 8.14 -16.23 10.61
N ALA A 62 8.22 -16.83 11.81
CA ALA A 62 9.22 -17.86 12.11
C ALA A 62 9.01 -19.15 11.30
N ILE A 63 7.77 -19.49 10.96
CA ILE A 63 7.42 -20.70 10.22
C ILE A 63 7.42 -20.46 8.70
N LEU A 64 6.73 -19.41 8.25
CA LEU A 64 6.46 -19.16 6.83
C LEU A 64 7.64 -18.54 6.08
N ASP A 65 8.40 -17.64 6.70
CA ASP A 65 9.54 -16.97 6.05
C ASP A 65 10.86 -17.71 6.25
N LYS A 66 10.88 -18.82 7.00
CA LYS A 66 12.12 -19.52 7.41
C LYS A 66 13.08 -19.78 6.25
N LYS A 67 12.55 -20.07 5.06
CA LYS A 67 13.35 -20.43 3.86
C LYS A 67 13.72 -19.23 3.00
N VAL A 68 13.02 -18.11 3.13
CA VAL A 68 13.18 -16.92 2.26
C VAL A 68 13.93 -15.80 2.98
N ARG A 69 13.94 -15.82 4.32
CA ARG A 69 14.57 -14.80 5.16
C ARG A 69 16.08 -14.67 4.89
N PRO A 70 16.55 -13.52 4.40
CA PRO A 70 17.99 -13.29 4.25
C PRO A 70 18.64 -12.97 5.59
N LYS A 71 19.98 -13.01 5.63
CA LYS A 71 20.75 -12.62 6.82
C LYS A 71 20.55 -11.13 7.09
N MET A 72 20.32 -10.78 8.36
CA MET A 72 20.21 -9.38 8.78
C MET A 72 21.58 -8.71 8.71
N THR A 73 21.72 -7.70 7.85
CA THR A 73 22.91 -6.86 7.76
C THR A 73 22.63 -5.52 8.43
N MET A 74 23.69 -4.81 8.85
CA MET A 74 23.53 -3.49 9.48
C MET A 74 22.77 -2.47 8.61
N PRO A 75 23.02 -2.37 7.28
CA PRO A 75 22.25 -1.48 6.42
C PRO A 75 20.75 -1.82 6.37
N ILE A 76 20.40 -3.11 6.33
CA ILE A 76 18.99 -3.54 6.35
C ILE A 76 18.37 -3.19 7.70
N PHE A 77 19.06 -3.49 8.80
CA PHE A 77 18.56 -3.18 10.13
C PHE A 77 18.31 -1.68 10.33
N ILE A 78 19.22 -0.81 9.86
CA ILE A 78 19.03 0.65 9.90
C ILE A 78 17.80 1.07 9.07
N LYS A 79 17.61 0.52 7.86
CA LYS A 79 16.40 0.80 7.07
C LYS A 79 15.12 0.43 7.83
N ILE A 80 15.12 -0.71 8.51
CA ILE A 80 13.98 -1.17 9.30
C ILE A 80 13.74 -0.28 10.52
N MET A 81 14.78 0.16 11.23
CA MET A 81 14.63 1.16 12.32
C MET A 81 14.04 2.47 11.81
N VAL A 82 14.48 2.95 10.64
CA VAL A 82 13.90 4.16 10.05
C VAL A 82 12.44 3.92 9.64
N LEU A 83 12.09 2.72 9.13
CA LEU A 83 10.70 2.35 8.86
C LEU A 83 9.85 2.38 10.12
N SER A 84 10.32 1.84 11.25
CA SER A 84 9.58 1.88 12.52
C SER A 84 9.47 3.28 13.09
N LEU A 85 10.44 4.15 12.85
CA LEU A 85 10.36 5.54 13.29
C LEU A 85 9.32 6.32 12.47
N LEU A 86 9.31 6.12 11.15
CA LEU A 86 8.47 6.91 10.23
C LEU A 86 6.97 6.64 10.41
N GLU A 87 6.55 5.38 10.43
CA GLU A 87 5.12 5.07 10.52
C GLU A 87 4.67 4.77 11.96
N PRO A 88 5.19 3.73 12.65
CA PRO A 88 4.74 3.42 14.01
C PRO A 88 4.86 4.59 14.97
N VAL A 89 5.98 5.33 14.94
CA VAL A 89 6.22 6.38 15.93
C VAL A 89 5.70 7.74 15.46
N ILE A 90 6.19 8.27 14.34
CA ILE A 90 5.88 9.64 13.91
C ILE A 90 4.46 9.72 13.34
N ASP A 91 4.15 8.94 12.30
CA ASP A 91 2.85 9.01 11.63
C ASP A 91 1.70 8.72 12.59
N GLN A 92 1.70 7.55 13.25
CA GLN A 92 0.55 7.16 14.06
C GLN A 92 0.30 8.10 15.25
N ASN A 93 1.35 8.59 15.92
CA ASN A 93 1.15 9.54 17.01
C ASN A 93 0.63 10.89 16.51
N LEU A 94 1.20 11.44 15.43
CA LEU A 94 0.70 12.69 14.87
C LEU A 94 -0.72 12.55 14.34
N TYR A 95 -1.05 11.41 13.74
CA TYR A 95 -2.39 11.07 13.31
C TYR A 95 -3.38 11.04 14.46
N TYR A 96 -3.08 10.30 15.54
CA TYR A 96 -3.96 10.22 16.69
C TYR A 96 -4.08 11.54 17.45
N VAL A 97 -3.01 12.33 17.57
CA VAL A 97 -3.11 13.65 18.19
C VAL A 97 -3.92 14.60 17.31
N GLY A 98 -3.73 14.59 16.00
CA GLY A 98 -4.57 15.39 15.10
C GLY A 98 -6.04 14.96 15.12
N MET A 99 -6.29 13.65 15.22
CA MET A 99 -7.62 13.09 15.41
C MET A 99 -8.21 13.47 16.77
N LYS A 100 -7.42 13.62 17.85
CA LYS A 100 -7.89 14.14 19.14
C LYS A 100 -8.44 15.56 19.00
N TYR A 101 -7.71 16.44 18.31
CA TYR A 101 -8.12 17.82 18.04
C TYR A 101 -9.29 17.94 17.05
N THR A 102 -9.56 16.90 16.27
CA THR A 102 -10.57 16.91 15.20
C THR A 102 -11.52 15.72 15.32
N THR A 103 -11.93 15.12 14.19
CA THR A 103 -12.84 13.96 14.14
C THR A 103 -12.21 12.82 13.35
N ALA A 104 -12.78 11.61 13.47
CA ALA A 104 -12.28 10.46 12.71
C ALA A 104 -12.43 10.71 11.19
N THR A 105 -13.58 11.27 10.78
CA THR A 105 -13.82 11.62 9.37
C THR A 105 -12.86 12.69 8.87
N PHE A 106 -12.53 13.70 9.67
CA PHE A 106 -11.55 14.72 9.29
C PHE A 106 -10.17 14.11 9.10
N ALA A 107 -9.75 13.23 10.00
CA ALA A 107 -8.45 12.59 9.94
C ALA A 107 -8.30 11.68 8.71
N ALA A 108 -9.28 10.81 8.47
CA ALA A 108 -9.34 9.95 7.29
C ALA A 108 -9.36 10.78 5.99
N ALA A 109 -9.97 11.97 6.03
CA ALA A 109 -10.00 12.85 4.87
C ALA A 109 -8.65 13.47 4.52
N MET A 110 -7.90 13.90 5.52
CA MET A 110 -6.55 14.45 5.33
C MET A 110 -5.58 13.40 4.76
N TYR A 111 -5.78 12.12 5.06
CA TYR A 111 -5.01 11.01 4.47
C TYR A 111 -5.20 10.85 2.97
N ASN A 112 -6.18 11.50 2.34
CA ASN A 112 -6.33 11.50 0.89
C ASN A 112 -5.25 12.30 0.15
N ILE A 113 -4.42 13.05 0.87
CA ILE A 113 -3.23 13.70 0.33
C ILE A 113 -2.08 12.68 0.17
N LEU A 114 -2.09 11.57 0.92
CA LEU A 114 -1.04 10.55 0.92
C LEU A 114 -0.69 9.98 -0.47
N PRO A 115 -1.65 9.63 -1.35
CA PRO A 115 -1.33 9.11 -2.68
C PRO A 115 -0.56 10.12 -3.52
N ALA A 116 -0.90 11.41 -3.40
CA ALA A 116 -0.25 12.49 -4.15
C ALA A 116 1.21 12.67 -3.70
N ILE A 117 1.46 12.72 -2.38
CA ILE A 117 2.83 12.80 -1.83
C ILE A 117 3.64 11.57 -2.24
N THR A 118 3.05 10.38 -2.10
CA THR A 118 3.70 9.10 -2.45
C THR A 118 4.07 9.05 -3.93
N PHE A 119 3.18 9.50 -4.81
CA PHE A 119 3.45 9.56 -6.25
C PHE A 119 4.61 10.51 -6.58
N ILE A 120 4.63 11.72 -6.00
CA ILE A 120 5.71 12.69 -6.21
C ILE A 120 7.05 12.09 -5.77
N MET A 121 7.11 11.47 -4.58
CA MET A 121 8.34 10.86 -4.09
C MET A 121 8.77 9.65 -4.92
N ALA A 122 7.82 8.77 -5.30
CA ALA A 122 8.12 7.62 -6.17
C ALA A 122 8.67 8.06 -7.52
N TRP A 123 8.17 9.18 -8.07
CA TRP A 123 8.69 9.75 -9.30
C TRP A 123 10.10 10.33 -9.12
N ILE A 124 10.34 11.16 -8.09
CA ILE A 124 11.66 11.73 -7.80
C ILE A 124 12.71 10.63 -7.62
N LEU A 125 12.36 9.56 -6.90
CA LEU A 125 13.24 8.43 -6.61
C LEU A 125 13.28 7.38 -7.74
N ARG A 126 12.65 7.67 -8.89
CA ARG A 126 12.61 6.81 -10.09
C ARG A 126 12.04 5.41 -9.85
N LEU A 127 11.22 5.25 -8.82
CA LEU A 127 10.47 4.01 -8.54
C LEU A 127 9.24 3.87 -9.45
N GLU A 128 8.75 4.97 -10.01
CA GLU A 128 7.67 4.98 -11.00
C GLU A 128 8.10 5.76 -12.26
N LYS A 129 7.94 5.18 -13.45
CA LYS A 129 8.18 5.87 -14.73
C LYS A 129 6.86 6.37 -15.30
N VAL A 130 6.69 7.68 -15.41
CA VAL A 130 5.47 8.29 -15.96
C VAL A 130 5.57 8.36 -17.49
N ASN A 131 4.90 7.44 -18.19
CA ASN A 131 4.71 7.57 -19.63
C ASN A 131 3.41 8.36 -19.92
N VAL A 132 3.57 9.66 -20.20
CA VAL A 132 2.47 10.64 -20.32
C VAL A 132 1.66 10.53 -21.62
N ARG A 133 2.08 9.72 -22.60
CA ARG A 133 1.46 9.67 -23.94
C ARG A 133 0.29 8.69 -24.09
N SER A 134 -0.15 7.99 -23.04
CA SER A 134 -1.30 7.08 -23.14
C SER A 134 -2.60 7.77 -22.72
N ILE A 135 -3.68 7.57 -23.50
CA ILE A 135 -5.05 7.95 -23.11
C ILE A 135 -5.46 7.36 -21.75
N ARG A 136 -4.86 6.23 -21.36
CA ARG A 136 -5.06 5.60 -20.05
C ARG A 136 -4.26 6.26 -18.93
N SER A 137 -3.10 6.85 -19.24
CA SER A 137 -2.36 7.71 -18.29
C SER A 137 -3.20 8.94 -17.95
N HIS A 138 -3.94 9.50 -18.91
CA HIS A 138 -4.89 10.59 -18.66
C HIS A 138 -6.03 10.14 -17.73
N GLY A 139 -6.60 8.95 -17.93
CA GLY A 139 -7.61 8.39 -17.02
C GLY A 139 -7.13 8.23 -15.58
N LYS A 140 -5.87 7.81 -15.37
CA LYS A 140 -5.24 7.71 -14.03
C LYS A 140 -5.07 9.09 -13.39
N VAL A 141 -4.59 10.08 -14.15
CA VAL A 141 -4.39 11.45 -13.65
C VAL A 141 -5.72 12.11 -13.33
N ILE A 142 -6.70 12.03 -14.24
CA ILE A 142 -8.05 12.58 -14.05
C ILE A 142 -8.74 11.92 -12.86
N GLY A 143 -8.67 10.58 -12.75
CA GLY A 143 -9.24 9.85 -11.61
C GLY A 143 -8.60 10.25 -10.28
N THR A 144 -7.28 10.48 -10.26
CA THR A 144 -6.55 10.96 -9.07
C THR A 144 -6.97 12.38 -8.70
N LEU A 145 -7.05 13.30 -9.68
CA LEU A 145 -7.53 14.66 -9.46
C LEU A 145 -8.98 14.69 -8.98
N ALA A 146 -9.86 13.88 -9.56
CA ALA A 146 -11.24 13.74 -9.14
C ALA A 146 -11.34 13.22 -7.71
N THR A 147 -10.51 12.24 -7.34
CA THR A 147 -10.44 11.69 -5.99
C THR A 147 -10.00 12.75 -4.96
N VAL A 148 -8.97 13.54 -5.29
CA VAL A 148 -8.51 14.66 -4.44
C VAL A 148 -9.58 15.75 -4.34
N ALA A 149 -10.21 16.12 -5.46
CA ALA A 149 -11.30 17.10 -5.47
C ALA A 149 -12.50 16.61 -4.66
N GLY A 150 -12.89 15.34 -4.77
CA GLY A 150 -13.94 14.72 -3.99
C GLY A 150 -13.63 14.72 -2.49
N ALA A 151 -12.37 14.47 -2.13
CA ALA A 151 -11.90 14.58 -0.75
C ALA A 151 -12.02 16.02 -0.21
N MET A 152 -11.65 17.02 -1.00
CA MET A 152 -11.79 18.44 -0.63
C MET A 152 -13.25 18.87 -0.52
N VAL A 153 -14.12 18.42 -1.43
CA VAL A 153 -15.57 18.67 -1.35
C VAL A 153 -16.15 18.07 -0.07
N MET A 154 -15.77 16.83 0.25
CA MET A 154 -16.26 16.14 1.44
C MET A 154 -15.82 16.81 2.75
N THR A 155 -14.66 17.48 2.79
CA THR A 155 -14.18 18.18 4.00
C THR A 155 -14.64 19.63 4.10
N LEU A 156 -14.57 20.37 2.99
CA LEU A 156 -14.74 21.83 2.99
C LEU A 156 -16.17 22.26 2.68
N MET A 157 -16.92 21.48 1.87
CA MET A 157 -18.30 21.84 1.57
C MET A 157 -19.21 21.45 2.72
N LYS A 158 -19.61 22.46 3.50
CA LYS A 158 -20.74 22.35 4.41
C LYS A 158 -22.03 22.54 3.60
N GLY A 159 -22.96 21.61 3.76
CA GLY A 159 -24.32 21.70 3.22
C GLY A 159 -25.34 21.58 4.34
N PRO A 160 -26.65 21.49 4.03
CA PRO A 160 -27.64 21.17 5.05
C PRO A 160 -27.28 19.88 5.78
N VAL A 161 -27.52 19.87 7.09
CA VAL A 161 -27.38 18.66 7.92
C VAL A 161 -28.41 17.67 7.42
N LEU A 162 -27.94 16.49 7.01
CA LEU A 162 -28.81 15.40 6.64
C LEU A 162 -29.24 14.69 7.93
N GLU A 163 -30.49 14.89 8.33
CA GLU A 163 -31.09 14.15 9.43
C GLU A 163 -31.39 12.71 8.97
N LEU A 164 -30.41 11.84 9.17
CA LEU A 164 -30.55 10.42 8.91
C LEU A 164 -31.51 9.82 9.94
N PHE A 165 -32.32 8.83 9.53
CA PHE A 165 -33.36 8.27 10.40
C PHE A 165 -32.81 7.62 11.69
N TRP A 166 -31.54 7.22 11.70
CA TRP A 166 -30.84 6.66 12.87
C TRP A 166 -30.16 7.70 13.78
N THR A 167 -29.96 8.93 13.30
CA THR A 167 -29.47 10.05 14.12
C THR A 167 -30.61 10.91 14.66
N LYS A 168 -31.84 10.71 14.17
CA LYS A 168 -33.07 11.37 14.62
C LYS A 168 -33.26 11.20 16.14
N GLY A 169 -33.32 12.30 16.87
CA GLY A 169 -33.48 12.32 18.34
C GLY A 169 -32.18 12.19 19.17
N ARG A 170 -31.02 11.89 18.55
CA ARG A 170 -29.70 11.98 19.22
C ARG A 170 -29.05 13.36 19.08
N ILE A 171 -29.61 14.22 18.23
CA ILE A 171 -29.12 15.57 17.96
C ILE A 171 -29.72 16.50 19.01
N ASN A 172 -29.03 16.69 20.12
CA ASN A 172 -29.33 17.79 21.03
C ASN A 172 -28.89 19.10 20.37
N HIS A 173 -29.84 19.95 19.96
CA HIS A 173 -29.55 21.28 19.38
C HIS A 173 -28.69 22.17 20.30
N HIS A 174 -28.70 21.93 21.61
CA HIS A 174 -27.84 22.60 22.58
C HIS A 174 -26.40 22.03 22.70
N ALA A 175 -26.16 20.79 22.27
CA ALA A 175 -24.82 20.20 22.23
C ALA A 175 -24.07 20.53 20.92
N ALA A 176 -24.80 20.81 19.84
CA ALA A 176 -24.21 21.21 18.55
C ALA A 176 -23.44 22.55 18.64
N ALA A 177 -23.84 23.46 19.54
CA ALA A 177 -23.16 24.73 19.77
C ALA A 177 -21.88 24.61 20.61
N LYS A 178 -21.68 23.51 21.35
CA LYS A 178 -20.46 23.24 22.16
C LYS A 178 -19.46 22.31 21.48
N ASN A 179 -19.85 21.65 20.38
CA ASN A 179 -19.06 20.67 19.64
C ASN A 179 -18.48 21.21 18.32
N GLY A 180 -18.51 22.52 18.10
CA GLY A 180 -17.66 23.12 17.08
C GLY A 180 -16.22 23.03 17.57
N THR A 181 -15.44 22.09 17.04
CA THR A 181 -13.99 22.09 17.23
C THR A 181 -13.47 23.48 16.93
N ASP A 182 -12.74 24.07 17.87
CA ASP A 182 -12.16 25.39 17.69
C ASP A 182 -11.40 25.43 16.36
N PHE A 183 -11.50 26.55 15.65
CA PHE A 183 -10.82 26.71 14.37
C PHE A 183 -9.32 26.49 14.52
N HIS A 184 -8.76 26.94 15.65
CA HIS A 184 -7.37 26.73 16.01
C HIS A 184 -7.04 25.24 16.22
N ASP A 185 -7.88 24.49 16.94
CA ASP A 185 -7.71 23.04 17.12
C ASP A 185 -7.81 22.29 15.78
N THR A 186 -8.70 22.74 14.90
CA THR A 186 -8.84 22.17 13.55
C THR A 186 -7.58 22.39 12.71
N ILE A 187 -7.01 23.60 12.73
CA ILE A 187 -5.73 23.89 12.05
C ILE A 187 -4.61 23.05 12.63
N LYS A 188 -4.48 23.01 13.97
CA LYS A 188 -3.43 22.24 14.64
C LYS A 188 -3.53 20.77 14.28
N GLY A 189 -4.74 20.19 14.33
CA GLY A 189 -4.97 18.81 13.94
C GLY A 189 -4.65 18.54 12.47
N GLY A 190 -5.08 19.42 11.55
CA GLY A 190 -4.75 19.32 10.14
C GLY A 190 -3.24 19.35 9.86
N LEU A 191 -2.50 20.24 10.52
CA LEU A 191 -1.04 20.33 10.38
C LEU A 191 -0.35 19.04 10.86
N MET A 192 -0.74 18.54 12.04
CA MET A 192 -0.17 17.30 12.59
C MET A 192 -0.41 16.12 11.66
N ILE A 193 -1.63 15.96 11.15
CA ILE A 193 -1.97 14.87 10.22
C ILE A 193 -1.22 15.01 8.90
N THR A 194 -1.03 16.23 8.40
CA THR A 194 -0.26 16.47 7.17
C THR A 194 1.20 16.04 7.31
N VAL A 195 1.82 16.34 8.45
CA VAL A 195 3.19 15.87 8.77
C VAL A 195 3.22 14.34 8.89
N GLY A 196 2.19 13.75 9.50
CA GLY A 196 1.99 12.29 9.51
C GLY A 196 1.96 11.71 8.10
N CYS A 197 1.08 12.21 7.22
CA CYS A 197 0.97 11.78 5.83
C CYS A 197 2.31 11.82 5.09
N PHE A 198 3.12 12.86 5.30
CA PHE A 198 4.46 12.93 4.73
C PHE A 198 5.37 11.80 5.25
N SER A 199 5.38 11.59 6.57
CA SER A 199 6.12 10.51 7.22
C SER A 199 5.69 9.12 6.72
N TYR A 200 4.38 8.89 6.59
CA TYR A 200 3.85 7.63 6.07
C TYR A 200 4.18 7.43 4.59
N ALA A 201 4.16 8.50 3.78
CA ALA A 201 4.61 8.40 2.41
C ALA A 201 6.11 8.03 2.34
N CYS A 202 6.96 8.59 3.21
CA CYS A 202 8.37 8.20 3.30
C CYS A 202 8.52 6.73 3.70
N PHE A 203 7.70 6.25 4.66
CA PHE A 203 7.65 4.85 5.04
C PHE A 203 7.31 3.95 3.85
N VAL A 204 6.24 4.26 3.10
CA VAL A 204 5.81 3.47 1.94
C VAL A 204 6.94 3.35 0.91
N ILE A 205 7.65 4.44 0.63
CA ILE A 205 8.76 4.44 -0.32
C ILE A 205 9.96 3.65 0.20
N LEU A 206 10.36 3.88 1.46
CA LEU A 206 11.46 3.14 2.07
C LEU A 206 11.13 1.64 2.20
N GLN A 207 9.86 1.29 2.40
CA GLN A 207 9.38 -0.08 2.51
C GLN A 207 9.54 -0.80 1.17
N ALA A 208 9.20 -0.14 0.06
CA ALA A 208 9.43 -0.68 -1.29
C ALA A 208 10.91 -1.03 -1.50
N VAL A 209 11.81 -0.10 -1.19
CA VAL A 209 13.27 -0.30 -1.32
C VAL A 209 13.80 -1.35 -0.35
N THR A 210 13.22 -1.47 0.84
CA THR A 210 13.65 -2.44 1.85
C THR A 210 13.21 -3.85 1.48
N LEU A 211 12.04 -4.02 0.87
CA LEU A 211 11.54 -5.31 0.39
C LEU A 211 12.38 -5.91 -0.75
N GLU A 212 13.09 -5.10 -1.52
CA GLU A 212 14.08 -5.60 -2.48
C GLU A 212 15.30 -6.23 -1.80
N ALA A 213 15.79 -5.62 -0.72
CA ALA A 213 16.93 -6.11 0.05
C ALA A 213 16.56 -7.20 1.08
N TYR A 214 15.31 -7.21 1.54
CA TYR A 214 14.78 -8.13 2.54
C TYR A 214 13.42 -8.68 2.10
N PRO A 215 13.39 -9.65 1.15
CA PRO A 215 12.17 -10.14 0.50
C PRO A 215 11.38 -11.15 1.36
N ALA A 216 11.19 -10.83 2.65
CA ALA A 216 10.45 -11.62 3.62
C ALA A 216 9.42 -10.73 4.33
N GLU A 217 8.20 -10.66 3.78
CA GLU A 217 7.19 -9.66 4.10
C GLU A 217 6.66 -9.78 5.54
N LEU A 218 6.45 -11.02 6.02
CA LEU A 218 6.00 -11.28 7.40
C LEU A 218 7.09 -10.93 8.41
N SER A 219 8.33 -11.32 8.13
CA SER A 219 9.49 -11.05 8.97
C SER A 219 9.77 -9.56 9.04
N LEU A 220 9.68 -8.85 7.91
CA LEU A 220 9.79 -7.39 7.87
C LEU A 220 8.70 -6.74 8.72
N THR A 221 7.47 -7.22 8.62
CA THR A 221 6.35 -6.74 9.44
C THR A 221 6.62 -6.91 10.94
N VAL A 222 7.11 -8.08 11.35
CA VAL A 222 7.48 -8.36 12.75
C VAL A 222 8.59 -7.42 13.22
N TRP A 223 9.62 -7.22 12.40
CA TRP A 223 10.72 -6.31 12.74
C TRP A 223 10.26 -4.85 12.89
N ILE A 224 9.43 -4.35 11.95
CA ILE A 224 8.85 -3.00 12.02
C ILE A 224 8.00 -2.85 13.29
N CYS A 225 7.15 -3.83 13.61
CA CYS A 225 6.32 -3.77 14.81
C CYS A 225 7.15 -3.89 16.10
N LEU A 226 8.18 -4.74 16.12
CA LEU A 226 9.05 -4.90 17.28
C LEU A 226 9.82 -3.60 17.59
N LEU A 227 10.45 -3.02 16.56
CA LEU A 227 11.18 -1.77 16.70
C LEU A 227 10.23 -0.59 16.95
N GLY A 228 9.05 -0.58 16.34
CA GLY A 228 8.01 0.41 16.60
C GLY A 228 7.49 0.36 18.05
N THR A 229 7.42 -0.84 18.64
CA THR A 229 7.12 -1.00 20.07
C THR A 229 8.23 -0.41 20.94
N PHE A 230 9.49 -0.71 20.60
CA PHE A 230 10.65 -0.24 21.34
C PHE A 230 10.82 1.29 21.25
N GLU A 231 10.90 1.84 20.04
CA GLU A 231 11.01 3.27 19.78
C GLU A 231 9.78 4.04 20.29
N GLY A 232 8.59 3.46 20.10
CA GLY A 232 7.34 4.01 20.63
C GLY A 232 7.30 4.06 22.15
N THR A 233 7.90 3.08 22.84
CA THR A 233 8.01 3.09 24.31
C THR A 233 8.93 4.22 24.76
N ILE A 234 10.07 4.42 24.09
CA ILE A 234 10.97 5.54 24.36
C ILE A 234 10.23 6.87 24.16
N ALA A 235 9.53 7.03 23.04
CA ALA A 235 8.73 8.22 22.76
C ALA A 235 7.63 8.44 23.82
N ALA A 236 6.93 7.38 24.25
CA ALA A 236 5.92 7.45 25.30
C ALA A 236 6.52 7.93 26.63
N LEU A 237 7.66 7.38 27.05
CA LEU A 237 8.33 7.76 28.28
C LEU A 237 8.74 9.24 28.28
N ILE A 238 9.27 9.73 27.15
CA ILE A 238 9.68 11.13 26.98
C ILE A 238 8.45 12.06 26.98
N MET A 239 7.45 11.76 26.14
CA MET A 239 6.33 12.67 25.90
C MET A 239 5.33 12.71 27.05
N GLU A 240 5.14 11.60 27.75
CA GLU A 240 4.27 11.49 28.93
C GLU A 240 5.04 11.73 30.23
N LYS A 241 6.31 12.16 30.15
CA LYS A 241 7.18 12.50 31.28
C LYS A 241 7.25 11.41 32.35
N GLY A 242 7.26 10.14 31.92
CA GLY A 242 7.29 8.99 32.82
C GLY A 242 5.98 8.73 33.60
N ASN A 243 4.84 9.29 33.19
CA ASN A 243 3.56 9.02 33.84
C ASN A 243 3.14 7.55 33.67
N GLY A 244 3.32 6.74 34.72
CA GLY A 244 3.01 5.31 34.71
C GLY A 244 1.52 4.98 34.49
N ALA A 245 0.61 5.92 34.75
CA ALA A 245 -0.84 5.68 34.65
C ALA A 245 -1.31 5.43 33.21
N ILE A 246 -0.57 5.89 32.19
CA ILE A 246 -0.93 5.69 30.78
C ILE A 246 -0.92 4.22 30.35
N TRP A 247 -0.14 3.39 31.07
CA TRP A 247 0.01 1.96 30.81
C TRP A 247 -1.09 1.13 31.47
N ALA A 248 -1.93 1.73 32.32
CA ALA A 248 -3.04 1.04 32.93
C ALA A 248 -4.20 0.87 31.93
N ILE A 249 -4.18 -0.23 31.18
CA ILE A 249 -5.30 -0.66 30.34
C ILE A 249 -6.22 -1.60 31.11
N LYS A 250 -7.52 -1.32 31.06
CA LYS A 250 -8.58 -2.15 31.64
C LYS A 250 -9.23 -3.01 30.56
N TRP A 251 -10.08 -3.96 30.97
CA TRP A 251 -10.94 -4.71 30.05
C TRP A 251 -12.10 -3.84 29.53
N ASP A 252 -11.76 -2.83 28.73
CA ASP A 252 -12.68 -1.85 28.16
C ASP A 252 -12.41 -1.62 26.67
N THR A 253 -13.05 -0.59 26.10
CA THR A 253 -12.86 -0.19 24.70
C THR A 253 -11.39 0.09 24.37
N LYS A 254 -10.55 0.53 25.31
CA LYS A 254 -9.12 0.84 25.07
C LYS A 254 -8.34 -0.43 24.75
N LEU A 255 -8.60 -1.53 25.47
CA LEU A 255 -8.00 -2.83 25.15
C LEU A 255 -8.51 -3.37 23.82
N LEU A 256 -9.82 -3.27 23.55
CA LEU A 256 -10.39 -3.68 22.27
C LEU A 256 -9.75 -2.93 21.10
N THR A 257 -9.60 -1.60 21.23
CA THR A 257 -8.95 -0.75 20.23
C THR A 257 -7.50 -1.18 20.01
N ALA A 258 -6.71 -1.38 21.07
CA ALA A 258 -5.32 -1.83 20.96
C ALA A 258 -5.21 -3.21 20.31
N ALA A 259 -6.07 -4.16 20.68
CA ALA A 259 -6.06 -5.51 20.12
C ALA A 259 -6.49 -5.53 18.64
N TYR A 260 -7.60 -4.88 18.30
CA TYR A 260 -8.08 -4.79 16.92
C TYR A 260 -7.05 -4.10 16.02
N SER A 261 -6.55 -2.93 16.43
CA SER A 261 -5.57 -2.18 15.63
C SER A 261 -4.25 -2.93 15.51
N GLY A 262 -3.83 -3.65 16.56
CA GLY A 262 -2.61 -4.47 16.51
C GLY A 262 -2.73 -5.63 15.54
N ILE A 263 -3.81 -6.42 15.65
CA ILE A 263 -4.03 -7.61 14.84
C ILE A 263 -4.28 -7.24 13.38
N VAL A 264 -5.29 -6.38 13.14
CA VAL A 264 -5.80 -6.11 11.81
C VAL A 264 -4.94 -5.05 11.12
N CYS A 265 -4.67 -3.93 11.80
CA CYS A 265 -4.12 -2.73 11.17
C CYS A 265 -2.59 -2.61 11.25
N SER A 266 -1.90 -3.40 12.08
CA SER A 266 -0.43 -3.44 12.07
C SER A 266 0.09 -4.81 11.66
N GLY A 267 -0.45 -5.89 12.22
CA GLY A 267 -0.03 -7.25 11.87
C GLY A 267 -0.43 -7.63 10.44
N LEU A 268 -1.73 -7.81 10.21
CA LEU A 268 -2.23 -8.23 8.90
C LEU A 268 -2.03 -7.14 7.84
N ALA A 269 -2.24 -5.87 8.21
CA ALA A 269 -2.16 -4.78 7.25
C ALA A 269 -0.75 -4.55 6.70
N TYR A 270 0.30 -4.52 7.52
CA TYR A 270 1.67 -4.32 7.01
C TYR A 270 2.13 -5.49 6.17
N TYR A 271 1.74 -6.70 6.54
CA TYR A 271 2.01 -7.88 5.73
C TYR A 271 1.35 -7.76 4.36
N MET A 272 0.03 -7.55 4.31
CA MET A 272 -0.71 -7.42 3.06
C MET A 272 -0.24 -6.23 2.23
N GLN A 273 0.07 -5.11 2.89
CA GLN A 273 0.67 -3.94 2.25
C GLN A 273 2.02 -4.27 1.62
N GLY A 274 2.91 -4.99 2.32
CA GLY A 274 4.19 -5.43 1.78
C GLY A 274 4.04 -6.37 0.58
N VAL A 275 3.06 -7.27 0.62
CA VAL A 275 2.73 -8.14 -0.53
C VAL A 275 2.23 -7.33 -1.72
N ILE A 276 1.28 -6.41 -1.50
CA ILE A 276 0.75 -5.54 -2.56
C ILE A 276 1.86 -4.62 -3.11
N MET A 277 2.77 -4.14 -2.25
CA MET A 277 3.91 -3.31 -2.61
C MET A 277 4.80 -4.00 -3.63
N LYS A 278 5.15 -5.27 -3.38
CA LYS A 278 5.98 -6.07 -4.28
C LYS A 278 5.28 -6.35 -5.61
N ASP A 279 3.98 -6.61 -5.58
CA ASP A 279 3.20 -6.94 -6.77
C ASP A 279 2.86 -5.72 -7.64
N ARG A 280 2.58 -4.56 -7.01
CA ARG A 280 1.90 -3.42 -7.65
C ARG A 280 2.57 -2.06 -7.45
N GLY A 281 3.59 -1.99 -6.60
CA GLY A 281 4.33 -0.77 -6.29
C GLY A 281 3.67 0.15 -5.25
N PRO A 282 4.42 1.17 -4.78
CA PRO A 282 4.03 2.05 -3.67
C PRO A 282 2.82 2.93 -3.95
N VAL A 283 2.67 3.41 -5.18
CA VAL A 283 1.54 4.26 -5.58
C VAL A 283 0.22 3.48 -5.53
N PHE A 284 0.24 2.17 -5.85
CA PHE A 284 -0.97 1.36 -5.82
C PHE A 284 -1.49 1.15 -4.40
N VAL A 285 -0.59 0.90 -3.43
CA VAL A 285 -0.95 0.72 -2.02
C VAL A 285 -1.72 1.93 -1.48
N THR A 286 -1.23 3.14 -1.79
CA THR A 286 -1.76 4.38 -1.21
C THR A 286 -3.03 4.88 -1.91
N ALA A 287 -3.20 4.58 -3.21
CA ALA A 287 -4.33 5.05 -4.03
C ALA A 287 -5.73 4.70 -3.49
N PHE A 288 -5.85 3.73 -2.58
CA PHE A 288 -7.13 3.32 -1.99
C PHE A 288 -7.50 4.07 -0.70
N SER A 289 -6.63 4.92 -0.14
CA SER A 289 -6.93 5.74 1.05
C SER A 289 -8.29 6.49 1.03
N PRO A 290 -8.76 7.04 -0.12
CA PRO A 290 -10.08 7.69 -0.22
C PRO A 290 -11.25 6.76 0.09
N LEU A 291 -11.10 5.46 -0.13
CA LEU A 291 -12.13 4.50 0.23
C LEU A 291 -12.28 4.38 1.75
N CYS A 292 -11.18 4.43 2.51
CA CYS A 292 -11.24 4.46 3.97
C CYS A 292 -12.09 5.63 4.45
N MET A 293 -11.86 6.83 3.91
CA MET A 293 -12.62 8.04 4.24
C MET A 293 -14.14 7.86 4.03
N VAL A 294 -14.56 7.23 2.93
CA VAL A 294 -15.98 6.95 2.68
C VAL A 294 -16.55 5.99 3.73
N ILE A 295 -15.83 4.90 4.04
CA ILE A 295 -16.27 3.93 5.06
C ILE A 295 -16.33 4.59 6.44
N VAL A 296 -15.31 5.37 6.82
CA VAL A 296 -15.25 6.11 8.08
C VAL A 296 -16.44 7.05 8.21
N ALA A 297 -16.76 7.85 7.19
CA ALA A 297 -17.88 8.78 7.27
C ALA A 297 -19.23 8.08 7.47
N ILE A 298 -19.42 6.91 6.85
CA ILE A 298 -20.62 6.09 7.05
C ILE A 298 -20.64 5.56 8.49
N VAL A 299 -19.60 4.85 8.92
CA VAL A 299 -19.55 4.19 10.23
C VAL A 299 -19.54 5.19 11.39
N ALA A 300 -18.81 6.32 11.27
CA ALA A 300 -18.78 7.39 12.26
C ALA A 300 -20.16 8.02 12.45
N SER A 301 -20.98 8.12 11.40
CA SER A 301 -22.36 8.61 11.52
C SER A 301 -23.25 7.68 12.36
N PHE A 302 -23.02 6.35 12.28
CA PHE A 302 -23.76 5.37 13.06
C PHE A 302 -23.28 5.27 14.52
N ILE A 303 -21.96 5.21 14.74
CA ILE A 303 -21.36 4.88 16.04
C ILE A 303 -21.01 6.13 16.85
N LEU A 304 -20.38 7.13 16.22
CA LEU A 304 -19.95 8.36 16.91
C LEU A 304 -21.00 9.48 16.85
N ALA A 305 -22.11 9.25 16.15
CA ALA A 305 -23.13 10.25 15.85
C ALA A 305 -22.55 11.53 15.20
N GLU A 306 -21.49 11.37 14.40
CA GLU A 306 -20.95 12.49 13.60
C GLU A 306 -22.01 12.97 12.61
N GLN A 307 -22.22 14.29 12.55
CA GLN A 307 -23.20 14.88 11.62
C GLN A 307 -22.78 14.64 10.16
N MET A 308 -23.73 14.20 9.33
CA MET A 308 -23.52 14.04 7.90
C MET A 308 -24.07 15.28 7.18
N TYR A 309 -23.21 15.95 6.42
CA TYR A 309 -23.58 17.10 5.60
C TYR A 309 -23.73 16.67 4.14
N LEU A 310 -24.57 17.37 3.37
CA LEU A 310 -24.73 17.11 1.94
C LEU A 310 -23.40 17.11 1.16
N GLY A 311 -22.47 18.01 1.50
CA GLY A 311 -21.15 18.05 0.88
C GLY A 311 -20.32 16.79 1.10
N ARG A 312 -20.50 16.08 2.23
CA ARG A 312 -19.86 14.77 2.47
C ARG A 312 -20.37 13.71 1.49
N VAL A 313 -21.67 13.70 1.22
CA VAL A 313 -22.29 12.73 0.29
C VAL A 313 -21.83 13.00 -1.14
N ILE A 314 -21.84 14.26 -1.57
CA ILE A 314 -21.39 14.65 -2.91
C ILE A 314 -19.91 14.29 -3.10
N GLY A 315 -19.06 14.63 -2.12
CA GLY A 315 -17.64 14.30 -2.18
C GLY A 315 -17.38 12.80 -2.22
N ALA A 316 -18.12 11.98 -1.46
CA ALA A 316 -18.03 10.52 -1.52
C ALA A 316 -18.37 9.96 -2.91
N ILE A 317 -19.41 10.48 -3.59
CA ILE A 317 -19.76 10.09 -4.96
C ILE A 317 -18.61 10.41 -5.92
N ILE A 318 -18.03 11.62 -5.82
CA ILE A 318 -16.90 12.03 -6.65
C ILE A 318 -15.69 11.12 -6.42
N ILE A 319 -15.41 10.74 -5.17
CA ILE A 319 -14.32 9.80 -4.83
C ILE A 319 -14.54 8.43 -5.48
N ILE A 320 -15.75 7.86 -5.39
CA ILE A 320 -16.06 6.55 -5.98
C ILE A 320 -15.87 6.59 -7.50
N VAL A 321 -16.35 7.66 -8.16
CA VAL A 321 -16.17 7.85 -9.60
C VAL A 321 -14.69 8.02 -9.96
N GLY A 322 -13.93 8.81 -9.18
CA GLY A 322 -12.49 9.01 -9.36
C GLY A 322 -11.71 7.70 -9.26
N LEU A 323 -11.99 6.89 -8.22
CA LEU A 323 -11.40 5.56 -8.04
C LEU A 323 -11.75 4.63 -9.21
N TYR A 324 -12.99 4.66 -9.72
CA TYR A 324 -13.35 3.88 -10.91
C TYR A 324 -12.47 4.23 -12.12
N PHE A 325 -12.21 5.51 -12.40
CA PHE A 325 -11.32 5.92 -13.48
C PHE A 325 -9.87 5.46 -13.27
N VAL A 326 -9.35 5.50 -12.03
CA VAL A 326 -8.02 4.98 -11.68
C VAL A 326 -7.94 3.47 -11.93
N LEU A 327 -8.95 2.72 -11.47
CA LEU A 327 -9.03 1.27 -11.65
C LEU A 327 -9.16 0.88 -13.12
N TRP A 328 -10.01 1.58 -13.88
CA TRP A 328 -10.17 1.40 -15.33
C TRP A 328 -8.86 1.66 -16.07
N GLY A 329 -8.13 2.71 -15.68
CA GLY A 329 -6.81 3.03 -16.22
C GLY A 329 -5.76 1.93 -15.99
N LYS A 330 -5.87 1.13 -14.90
CA LYS A 330 -4.94 0.02 -14.59
C LYS A 330 -5.44 -1.37 -15.02
N GLY A 331 -6.71 -1.53 -15.37
CA GLY A 331 -7.33 -2.85 -15.63
C GLY A 331 -6.75 -3.66 -16.80
N LYS A 332 -5.91 -3.07 -17.66
CA LYS A 332 -5.31 -3.74 -18.84
C LYS A 332 -3.78 -3.65 -18.97
N ASP A 333 -3.07 -3.13 -17.95
CA ASP A 333 -1.60 -3.09 -17.95
C ASP A 333 -0.94 -4.46 -17.72
N TYR A 334 -1.72 -5.53 -17.57
CA TYR A 334 -1.27 -6.92 -17.29
C TYR A 334 -0.52 -7.62 -18.44
N LYS A 335 -0.14 -6.90 -19.49
CA LYS A 335 0.61 -7.46 -20.63
C LYS A 335 2.09 -7.08 -20.65
N SER A 336 2.56 -6.27 -19.71
CA SER A 336 3.97 -5.86 -19.66
C SER A 336 4.52 -6.04 -18.25
N PRO A 337 5.68 -6.70 -18.09
CA PRO A 337 6.33 -6.85 -16.80
C PRO A 337 6.70 -5.47 -16.19
N PRO A 338 6.85 -5.39 -14.86
CA PRO A 338 7.44 -4.22 -14.22
C PRO A 338 8.85 -3.93 -14.76
N PRO A 339 9.30 -2.66 -14.82
CA PRO A 339 10.60 -2.28 -15.38
C PRO A 339 11.82 -2.96 -14.74
N LEU A 340 11.68 -3.47 -13.51
CA LEU A 340 12.75 -4.16 -12.79
C LEU A 340 13.03 -5.58 -13.33
N MET A 341 12.10 -6.19 -14.07
CA MET A 341 12.37 -7.45 -14.78
C MET A 341 13.08 -7.25 -16.11
N GLU A 342 12.91 -6.09 -16.76
CA GLU A 342 13.51 -5.81 -18.08
C GLU A 342 15.04 -5.68 -18.00
N GLN A 343 15.59 -5.22 -16.87
CA GLN A 343 17.05 -5.06 -16.71
C GLN A 343 17.81 -6.36 -16.46
N GLN A 344 17.14 -7.50 -16.29
CA GLN A 344 17.80 -8.80 -16.10
C GLN A 344 17.64 -9.76 -17.29
N ILE A 345 16.98 -9.34 -18.37
CA ILE A 345 16.75 -10.16 -19.57
C ILE A 345 17.33 -9.45 -20.79
N GLU A 346 18.62 -9.12 -20.75
CA GLU A 346 19.40 -9.00 -21.99
C GLU A 346 20.38 -10.17 -22.01
N PRO A 347 20.27 -11.12 -22.97
CA PRO A 347 21.30 -12.13 -23.15
C PRO A 347 22.53 -11.46 -23.75
N ASP A 348 23.59 -11.45 -22.95
CA ASP A 348 24.98 -11.23 -23.34
C ASP A 348 25.32 -11.99 -24.63
N LYS A 349 25.41 -11.24 -25.74
CA LYS A 349 26.03 -11.69 -26.98
C LYS A 349 27.07 -10.67 -27.39
N THR A 350 28.23 -10.65 -26.73
CA THR A 350 29.46 -10.23 -27.42
C THR A 350 30.69 -10.94 -26.85
N GLY A 351 30.89 -12.19 -27.28
CA GLY A 351 32.14 -12.91 -27.12
C GLY A 351 32.86 -13.10 -28.47
N ARG A 352 34.03 -12.46 -28.60
CA ARG A 352 35.19 -12.77 -29.47
C ARG A 352 35.03 -12.73 -31.01
N ALA A 353 35.70 -11.75 -31.61
CA ALA A 353 36.92 -11.98 -32.40
C ALA A 353 37.66 -10.64 -32.63
N ASN A 354 38.94 -10.59 -32.24
CA ASN A 354 39.87 -9.49 -32.55
C ASN A 354 40.61 -9.77 -33.86
N ASN A 355 40.83 -8.68 -34.61
CA ASN A 355 41.96 -8.32 -35.48
C ASN A 355 42.47 -9.32 -36.54
N GLU A 356 42.48 -8.90 -37.82
CA GLU A 356 43.68 -8.33 -38.45
C GLU A 356 43.40 -7.79 -39.88
N ASN A 357 44.00 -6.62 -40.11
CA ASN A 357 44.38 -5.87 -41.31
C ASN A 357 44.26 -6.45 -42.75
N ASP A 358 43.83 -5.53 -43.62
CA ASP A 358 44.42 -5.10 -44.91
C ASP A 358 43.79 -5.47 -46.27
N SER A 359 43.74 -4.42 -47.09
CA SER A 359 43.86 -4.35 -48.56
C SER A 359 42.74 -4.84 -49.50
N SER A 360 42.12 -3.82 -50.12
CA SER A 360 41.95 -3.60 -51.57
C SER A 360 41.18 -4.58 -52.49
N ASP A 361 40.19 -3.98 -53.17
CA ASP A 361 39.90 -4.05 -54.60
C ASP A 361 39.39 -5.32 -55.30
N HIS A 362 38.26 -5.07 -55.97
CA HIS A 362 37.87 -5.46 -57.34
C HIS A 362 37.07 -6.74 -57.64
N GLN A 363 36.01 -6.45 -58.42
CA GLN A 363 35.43 -7.17 -59.57
C GLN A 363 34.57 -8.44 -59.37
N ALA A 364 33.26 -8.19 -59.47
CA ALA A 364 32.36 -8.56 -60.58
C ALA A 364 32.57 -9.87 -61.38
N ILE A 365 31.41 -10.42 -61.77
CA ILE A 365 31.05 -11.24 -62.96
C ILE A 365 30.73 -12.73 -62.67
N THR A 366 29.42 -13.02 -62.72
CA THR A 366 28.67 -14.01 -63.55
C THR A 366 29.41 -15.31 -63.97
N ILE A 367 28.80 -16.50 -63.99
CA ILE A 367 27.89 -17.01 -65.05
C ILE A 367 27.23 -18.33 -64.61
N ASP A 368 26.01 -18.50 -65.13
CA ASP A 368 25.03 -19.56 -65.01
C ASP A 368 25.29 -20.81 -65.89
N ALA A 369 24.53 -21.87 -65.59
CA ALA A 369 24.03 -22.93 -66.48
C ALA A 369 24.91 -24.14 -66.94
N ALA A 370 24.44 -25.30 -66.46
CA ALA A 370 24.08 -26.53 -67.21
C ALA A 370 25.17 -27.50 -67.71
N SER A 371 25.06 -28.78 -67.30
CA SER A 371 24.72 -29.90 -68.20
C SER A 371 24.67 -31.30 -67.54
N ARG A 372 23.68 -32.09 -68.01
CA ARG A 372 23.56 -33.57 -68.12
C ARG A 372 23.34 -34.39 -66.83
N GLU A 373 22.15 -34.94 -66.58
CA GLU A 373 21.41 -36.08 -67.19
C GLU A 373 21.99 -37.48 -66.97
N THR A 374 21.04 -38.41 -66.75
CA THR A 374 21.04 -39.88 -66.71
C THR A 374 21.38 -40.57 -65.39
N SER A 375 20.69 -41.63 -64.92
CA SER A 375 19.38 -42.26 -65.15
C SER A 375 19.38 -43.58 -64.34
N ILE A 376 18.19 -44.11 -63.98
CA ILE A 376 17.91 -45.51 -63.56
C ILE A 376 18.32 -45.81 -62.10
N GLY A 377 17.55 -46.48 -61.25
CA GLY A 377 16.28 -47.21 -61.35
C GLY A 377 16.16 -48.10 -60.11
N ASP A 378 14.91 -48.29 -59.68
CA ASP A 378 14.32 -49.21 -58.68
C ASP A 378 15.18 -50.31 -58.03
N GLU A 379 14.99 -50.51 -56.71
CA GLU A 379 14.38 -51.76 -56.20
C GLU A 379 14.02 -51.67 -54.70
N LYS A 380 12.80 -52.14 -54.40
CA LYS A 380 12.27 -52.47 -53.07
C LYS A 380 12.58 -53.95 -52.77
N GLU A 381 12.37 -54.31 -51.50
CA GLU A 381 12.26 -55.65 -50.87
C GLU A 381 13.51 -56.07 -50.09
N GLN A 382 13.47 -56.75 -48.93
CA GLN A 382 12.46 -57.18 -47.94
C GLN A 382 13.27 -57.96 -46.88
N GLU A 383 12.66 -58.28 -45.73
CA GLU A 383 13.21 -59.09 -44.61
C GLU A 383 14.19 -58.36 -43.65
N LYS A 384 14.14 -58.52 -42.32
CA LYS A 384 13.57 -59.62 -41.52
C LYS A 384 13.23 -59.17 -40.09
N SER A 385 12.15 -59.76 -39.60
CA SER A 385 11.67 -59.85 -38.23
C SER A 385 12.75 -60.25 -37.20
N ASN A 386 12.77 -59.63 -36.03
CA ASN A 386 12.43 -60.32 -34.77
C ASN A 386 12.38 -59.38 -33.55
N SER A 387 11.19 -59.33 -32.95
CA SER A 387 10.89 -59.17 -31.52
C SER A 387 11.77 -60.11 -30.66
N ILE A 388 12.18 -59.83 -29.41
CA ILE A 388 11.41 -59.69 -28.16
C ILE A 388 12.39 -59.22 -27.05
N SER A 389 11.88 -58.48 -26.09
CA SER A 389 12.48 -58.12 -24.79
C SER A 389 12.61 -59.30 -23.81
N VAL A 390 13.70 -59.30 -23.02
CA VAL A 390 14.10 -60.17 -21.89
C VAL A 390 15.03 -61.32 -22.27
#